data_AF-A0A1C5S1M8-F1
#
_entry.id   AF-A0A1C5S1M8-F1
#
_cell.length_a   1.000
_cell.length_b   1.000
_cell.length_c   1.000
_cell.angle_alpha   90.00
_cell.angle_beta   90.00
_cell.angle_gamma   90.00
#
_symmetry.space_group_name_H-M   'P 1'
#
loop_
_entity.id
_entity.type
_entity.pdbx_description
1 polymer ?
#
loop_
_entity_poly.entity_id
_entity_poly.type
_entity_poly.pdbx_seq_one_letter_code
_entity_poly.pdbx_strand_id
1 'polypeptide(L)'
;MSLTENHTIAELLYENEKLSAELEAERFMLELITSLSSTELIDDGINNVLCKVGEYTCADRAYVFEINEDYTTTNTYEWCKEGVTPQIDNLKGIPFESMPNWIHLFLQGENILIEELEDIKAEMPQEYRRNLLRSTDWYLVDYQARGKRTGNGGRCKYA
;
A
#
# COMPACT_ATOMS: atom_id res chain seq x y z
N MET A 1 27.23 34.06 -20.91
CA MET A 1 26.35 33.11 -20.23
C MET A 1 26.84 32.99 -18.80
N SER A 2 26.14 33.64 -17.88
CA SER A 2 26.56 33.76 -16.49
C SER A 2 26.15 32.51 -15.69
N LEU A 3 26.93 32.20 -14.64
CA LEU A 3 26.65 31.09 -13.70
C LEU A 3 25.22 31.09 -13.14
N THR A 4 24.58 32.26 -13.07
CA THR A 4 23.20 32.45 -12.65
C THR A 4 22.17 31.89 -13.63
N GLU A 5 22.36 32.05 -14.94
CA GLU A 5 21.44 31.51 -15.96
C GLU A 5 21.45 29.98 -15.94
N ASN A 6 22.64 29.37 -15.77
CA ASN A 6 22.77 27.92 -15.68
C ASN A 6 22.16 27.35 -14.39
N HIS A 7 22.22 28.09 -13.27
CA HIS A 7 21.59 27.68 -12.01
C HIS A 7 20.06 27.68 -12.13
N THR A 8 19.48 28.73 -12.72
CA THR A 8 18.02 28.82 -12.92
C THR A 8 17.50 27.77 -13.90
N ILE A 9 18.27 27.41 -14.95
CA ILE A 9 17.90 26.32 -15.86
C ILE A 9 17.88 24.98 -15.11
N ALA A 10 18.85 24.72 -14.24
CA ALA A 10 18.89 23.47 -13.47
C ALA A 10 17.69 23.36 -12.49
N GLU A 11 17.31 24.45 -11.83
CA GLU A 11 16.12 24.49 -10.96
C GLU A 11 14.83 24.21 -11.75
N LEU A 12 14.66 24.85 -12.91
CA LEU A 12 13.49 24.63 -13.77
C LEU A 12 13.42 23.20 -14.31
N LEU A 13 14.55 22.60 -14.67
CA LEU A 13 14.60 21.20 -15.11
C LEU A 13 14.20 20.25 -13.98
N TYR A 14 14.70 20.50 -12.75
CA TYR A 14 14.33 19.72 -11.58
C TYR A 14 12.84 19.82 -11.24
N GLU A 15 12.27 21.03 -11.25
CA GLU A 15 10.82 21.21 -11.06
C GLU A 15 10.01 20.52 -12.16
N ASN A 16 10.47 20.56 -13.42
CA ASN A 16 9.81 19.89 -14.52
C ASN A 16 9.82 18.36 -14.38
N GLU A 17 10.97 17.78 -13.99
CA GLU A 17 11.09 16.34 -13.71
C GLU A 17 10.15 15.94 -12.58
N LYS A 18 10.12 16.71 -11.49
CA LYS A 18 9.22 16.46 -10.36
C LYS A 18 7.74 16.51 -10.77
N LEU A 19 7.35 17.54 -11.51
CA LEU A 19 5.97 17.68 -12.01
C LEU A 19 5.61 16.55 -12.99
N SER A 20 6.57 16.12 -13.83
CA SER A 20 6.37 15.00 -14.73
C SER A 20 6.14 13.70 -13.97
N ALA A 21 6.91 13.44 -12.90
CA ALA A 21 6.74 12.27 -12.05
C ALA A 21 5.38 12.28 -11.32
N GLU A 22 4.96 13.44 -10.79
CA GLU A 22 3.64 13.60 -10.16
C GLU A 22 2.49 13.32 -11.15
N LEU A 23 2.59 13.85 -12.38
CA LEU A 23 1.60 13.62 -13.42
C LEU A 23 1.55 12.14 -13.86
N GLU A 24 2.70 11.48 -13.93
CA GLU A 24 2.77 10.05 -14.25
C GLU A 24 2.08 9.20 -13.19
N ALA A 25 2.34 9.49 -11.90
CA ALA A 25 1.68 8.83 -10.79
C ALA A 25 0.15 9.07 -10.80
N GLU A 26 -0.30 10.30 -11.08
CA GLU A 26 -1.73 10.61 -11.17
C GLU A 26 -2.42 9.84 -12.30
N ARG A 27 -1.80 9.79 -13.49
CA ARG A 27 -2.32 9.02 -14.62
C ARG A 27 -2.39 7.53 -14.31
N PHE A 28 -1.38 7.00 -13.64
CA PHE A 28 -1.36 5.61 -13.21
C PHE A 28 -2.52 5.29 -12.25
N MET A 29 -2.77 6.13 -11.24
CA MET A 29 -3.90 5.95 -10.33
C MET A 29 -5.25 5.94 -11.06
N LEU A 30 -5.46 6.84 -12.03
CA LEU A 30 -6.70 6.89 -12.82
C LEU A 30 -6.89 5.62 -13.67
N GLU A 31 -5.81 5.08 -14.21
CA GLU A 31 -5.84 3.81 -14.95
C GLU A 31 -6.28 2.64 -14.04
N LEU A 32 -5.72 2.54 -12.83
CA LEU A 32 -6.10 1.51 -11.86
C LEU A 32 -7.58 1.58 -11.51
N ILE A 33 -8.08 2.77 -11.18
CA ILE A 33 -9.49 2.99 -10.83
C ILE A 33 -10.41 2.59 -11.99
N THR A 34 -10.06 3.01 -13.21
CA THR A 34 -10.84 2.70 -14.41
C THR A 34 -10.86 1.19 -14.65
N SER A 35 -9.70 0.55 -14.56
CA SER A 35 -9.55 -0.90 -14.73
C SER A 35 -10.42 -1.66 -13.74
N LEU A 36 -10.36 -1.30 -12.45
CA LEU A 36 -11.15 -1.92 -11.38
C LEU A 36 -12.66 -1.71 -11.58
N SER A 37 -13.07 -0.53 -12.05
CA SER A 37 -14.50 -0.21 -12.28
C SER A 37 -15.10 -0.93 -13.49
N SER A 38 -14.26 -1.35 -14.44
CA SER A 38 -14.67 -1.99 -15.69
C SER A 38 -14.74 -3.52 -15.61
N THR A 39 -14.24 -4.11 -14.52
CA THR A 39 -14.21 -5.56 -14.34
C THR A 39 -15.57 -6.04 -13.81
N GLU A 40 -16.18 -7.03 -14.48
CA GLU A 40 -17.44 -7.64 -14.00
C GLU A 40 -17.21 -8.54 -12.77
N LEU A 41 -15.98 -9.06 -12.61
CA LEU A 41 -15.54 -9.87 -11.48
C LEU A 41 -14.56 -9.09 -10.61
N ILE A 42 -14.94 -8.88 -9.34
CA ILE A 42 -14.18 -8.06 -8.38
C ILE A 42 -12.80 -8.69 -8.11
N ASP A 43 -12.73 -10.01 -7.97
CA ASP A 43 -11.51 -10.73 -7.64
C ASP A 43 -10.43 -10.55 -8.73
N ASP A 44 -10.83 -10.65 -10.00
CA ASP A 44 -9.94 -10.41 -11.15
C ASP A 44 -9.45 -8.96 -11.18
N GLY A 45 -10.36 -8.02 -10.87
CA GLY A 45 -10.03 -6.60 -10.77
C GLY A 45 -8.98 -6.31 -9.71
N ILE A 46 -9.12 -6.89 -8.50
CA ILE A 46 -8.17 -6.73 -7.40
C ILE A 46 -6.81 -7.31 -7.76
N ASN A 47 -6.78 -8.55 -8.29
CA ASN A 47 -5.53 -9.20 -8.68
C ASN A 47 -4.78 -8.40 -9.75
N ASN A 48 -5.49 -7.86 -10.74
CA ASN A 48 -4.90 -7.02 -11.77
C ASN A 48 -4.36 -5.69 -11.22
N VAL A 49 -5.08 -5.05 -10.29
CA VAL A 49 -4.59 -3.83 -9.62
C VAL A 49 -3.32 -4.13 -8.83
N LEU A 50 -3.29 -5.22 -8.05
CA LEU A 50 -2.10 -5.61 -7.28
C LEU A 50 -0.90 -5.86 -8.18
N CYS A 51 -1.09 -6.53 -9.33
CA CYS A 51 -0.04 -6.74 -10.32
C CYS A 51 0.53 -5.41 -10.82
N LYS A 52 -0.33 -4.51 -11.29
CA LYS A 52 0.10 -3.21 -11.82
C LYS A 52 0.81 -2.36 -10.77
N VAL A 53 0.29 -2.34 -9.55
CA VAL A 53 0.92 -1.62 -8.43
C VAL A 53 2.30 -2.20 -8.14
N GLY A 54 2.41 -3.53 -8.01
CA GLY A 54 3.69 -4.18 -7.72
C GLY A 54 4.73 -3.95 -8.82
N GLU A 55 4.33 -3.98 -10.09
CA GLU A 55 5.21 -3.65 -11.22
C GLU A 55 5.63 -2.18 -11.20
N TYR A 56 4.70 -1.25 -10.98
CA TYR A 56 4.98 0.18 -10.95
C TYR A 56 5.93 0.57 -9.81
N THR A 57 5.77 -0.03 -8.63
CA THR A 57 6.62 0.22 -7.47
C THR A 57 7.88 -0.66 -7.44
N CYS A 58 8.06 -1.56 -8.41
CA CYS A 58 9.11 -2.56 -8.43
C CYS A 58 9.14 -3.46 -7.17
N ALA A 59 7.99 -3.68 -6.54
CA ALA A 59 7.86 -4.52 -5.36
C ALA A 59 7.99 -6.02 -5.72
N ASP A 60 8.47 -6.81 -4.77
CA ASP A 60 8.49 -8.27 -4.91
C ASP A 60 7.12 -8.90 -4.64
N ARG A 61 6.32 -8.27 -3.77
CA ARG A 61 4.96 -8.71 -3.40
C ARG A 61 4.04 -7.52 -3.13
N ALA A 62 2.75 -7.70 -3.39
CA ALA A 62 1.70 -6.74 -3.04
C ALA A 62 0.50 -7.50 -2.46
N TYR A 63 -0.16 -6.91 -1.46
CA TYR A 63 -1.17 -7.60 -0.65
C TYR A 63 -2.46 -6.77 -0.51
N VAL A 64 -3.59 -7.46 -0.37
CA VAL A 64 -4.79 -6.92 0.28
C VAL A 64 -5.06 -7.74 1.54
N PHE A 65 -5.20 -7.03 2.66
CA PHE A 65 -5.55 -7.61 3.94
C PHE A 65 -6.99 -7.25 4.32
N GLU A 66 -7.78 -8.25 4.68
CA GLU A 66 -9.11 -8.06 5.27
C GLU A 66 -9.04 -8.18 6.79
N ILE A 67 -9.87 -7.39 7.48
CA ILE A 67 -10.04 -7.46 8.92
C ILE A 67 -11.22 -8.39 9.22
N ASN A 68 -10.97 -9.40 10.04
CA ASN A 68 -11.97 -10.36 10.49
C ASN A 68 -12.70 -9.83 11.74
N GLU A 69 -13.89 -10.38 12.03
CA GLU A 69 -14.70 -9.98 13.20
C GLU A 69 -14.02 -10.29 14.55
N ASP A 70 -13.06 -11.22 14.57
CA ASP A 70 -12.34 -11.66 15.76
C ASP A 70 -11.04 -10.87 16.03
N TYR A 71 -10.90 -9.67 15.44
CA TYR A 71 -9.71 -8.81 15.55
C TYR A 71 -8.43 -9.49 15.05
N THR A 72 -8.58 -10.31 14.01
CA THR A 72 -7.47 -10.82 13.22
C THR A 72 -7.50 -10.25 11.81
N THR A 73 -6.40 -10.37 11.08
CA THR A 73 -6.33 -10.00 9.66
C THR A 73 -5.85 -11.17 8.80
N THR A 74 -6.39 -11.23 7.58
CA THR A 74 -6.10 -12.26 6.59
C THR A 74 -5.68 -11.62 5.28
N ASN A 75 -4.54 -12.06 4.74
CA ASN A 75 -4.14 -11.77 3.37
C ASN A 75 -5.10 -12.50 2.41
N THR A 76 -6.02 -11.77 1.79
CA THR A 76 -7.04 -12.34 0.90
C THR A 76 -6.63 -12.30 -0.57
N TYR A 77 -5.76 -11.37 -0.94
CA TYR A 77 -5.20 -11.28 -2.29
C TYR A 77 -3.70 -10.99 -2.22
N GLU A 78 -2.92 -11.75 -2.98
CA GLU A 78 -1.47 -11.56 -3.09
C GLU A 78 -1.08 -11.61 -4.57
N TRP A 79 -0.32 -10.60 -4.99
CA TRP A 79 0.49 -10.68 -6.19
C TRP A 79 1.95 -10.88 -5.81
N CYS A 80 2.63 -11.75 -6.53
CA CYS A 80 4.07 -12.00 -6.40
C CYS A 80 4.75 -11.78 -7.75
N LYS A 81 5.90 -11.13 -7.72
CA LYS A 81 6.82 -11.11 -8.85
C LYS A 81 7.28 -12.53 -9.19
N GLU A 82 7.61 -12.77 -10.46
CA GLU A 82 8.11 -14.07 -10.91
C GLU A 82 9.34 -14.52 -10.09
N GLY A 83 9.31 -15.77 -9.61
CA GLY A 83 10.36 -16.35 -8.76
C GLY A 83 10.25 -16.04 -7.27
N VAL A 84 9.32 -15.16 -6.85
CA VAL A 84 9.07 -14.85 -5.44
C VAL A 84 8.10 -15.87 -4.85
N THR A 85 8.42 -16.38 -3.65
CA THR A 85 7.58 -17.36 -2.94
C THR A 85 6.34 -16.69 -2.33
N PRO A 86 5.12 -17.15 -2.64
CA PRO A 86 3.88 -16.62 -2.05
C PRO A 86 3.79 -16.82 -0.54
N GLN A 87 3.09 -15.89 0.12
CA GLN A 87 2.83 -15.90 1.57
C GLN A 87 1.34 -15.94 1.92
N ILE A 88 0.43 -15.98 0.94
CA ILE A 88 -1.03 -15.92 1.13
C ILE A 88 -1.54 -16.96 2.12
N ASP A 89 -1.00 -18.18 2.10
CA ASP A 89 -1.39 -19.23 3.05
C ASP A 89 -0.77 -19.09 4.44
N ASN A 90 0.38 -18.41 4.55
CA ASN A 90 1.08 -18.18 5.82
C ASN A 90 0.54 -16.96 6.57
N LEU A 91 -0.12 -16.04 5.86
CA LEU A 91 -0.58 -14.75 6.37
C LEU A 91 -2.11 -14.73 6.58
N LYS A 92 -2.63 -15.74 7.27
CA LYS A 92 -4.05 -15.87 7.62
C LYS A 92 -4.28 -15.79 9.13
N GLY A 93 -5.37 -15.15 9.56
CA GLY A 93 -5.77 -15.10 10.97
C GLY A 93 -4.72 -14.46 11.89
N ILE A 94 -4.04 -13.42 11.42
CA ILE A 94 -2.99 -12.73 12.18
C ILE A 94 -3.64 -11.84 13.25
N PRO A 95 -3.37 -12.04 14.55
CA PRO A 95 -3.96 -11.22 15.60
C PRO A 95 -3.44 -9.78 15.59
N PHE A 96 -4.31 -8.81 15.84
CA PHE A 96 -3.95 -7.39 15.95
C PHE A 96 -2.86 -7.13 16.99
N GLU A 97 -2.92 -7.85 18.12
CA GLU A 97 -1.94 -7.77 19.20
C GLU A 97 -0.51 -8.10 18.77
N SER A 98 -0.34 -8.75 17.61
CA SER A 98 0.98 -9.08 17.07
C SER A 98 1.63 -7.95 16.25
N MET A 99 0.90 -6.84 16.02
CA MET A 99 1.36 -5.63 15.35
C MET A 99 0.65 -4.36 15.88
N PRO A 100 0.75 -4.09 17.20
CA PRO A 100 -0.08 -3.09 17.88
C PRO A 100 0.09 -1.65 17.35
N ASN A 101 1.30 -1.24 16.96
CA ASN A 101 1.54 0.09 16.43
C ASN A 101 0.94 0.23 15.02
N TRP A 102 1.16 -0.78 14.18
CA TRP A 102 0.66 -0.75 12.80
C TRP A 102 -0.87 -0.75 12.76
N ILE A 103 -1.51 -1.59 13.58
CA ILE A 103 -2.96 -1.65 13.58
C ILE A 103 -3.60 -0.35 14.08
N HIS A 104 -2.95 0.33 15.03
CA HIS A 104 -3.40 1.65 15.45
C HIS A 104 -3.41 2.64 14.28
N LEU A 105 -2.31 2.71 13.52
CA LEU A 105 -2.17 3.59 12.36
C LEU A 105 -3.17 3.23 11.24
N PHE A 106 -3.32 1.95 10.91
CA PHE A 106 -4.27 1.50 9.89
C PHE A 106 -5.73 1.82 10.25
N LEU A 107 -6.11 1.67 11.53
CA LEU A 107 -7.46 2.03 11.98
C LEU A 107 -7.73 3.53 11.92
N GLN A 108 -6.69 4.37 11.91
CA GLN A 108 -6.81 5.82 11.66
C GLN A 108 -6.78 6.18 10.17
N GLY A 109 -6.59 5.20 9.28
CA GLY A 109 -6.41 5.43 7.84
C GLY A 109 -5.06 6.04 7.49
N GLU A 110 -4.06 5.87 8.34
CA GLU A 110 -2.69 6.33 8.10
C GLU A 110 -1.89 5.30 7.31
N ASN A 111 -0.95 5.80 6.49
CA ASN A 111 -0.04 4.98 5.70
C ASN A 111 1.26 4.75 6.47
N ILE A 112 1.84 3.57 6.32
CA ILE A 112 3.14 3.22 6.88
C ILE A 112 4.12 3.02 5.72
N LEU A 113 5.16 3.85 5.68
CA LEU A 113 6.29 3.70 4.77
C LEU A 113 7.53 3.38 5.61
N ILE A 114 8.17 2.25 5.29
CA ILE A 114 9.41 1.81 5.94
C ILE A 114 10.43 1.63 4.82
N GLU A 115 11.44 2.49 4.76
CA GLU A 115 12.50 2.40 3.77
C GLU A 115 13.50 1.31 4.14
N GLU A 116 13.95 1.30 5.40
CA GLU A 116 14.78 0.23 5.94
C GLU A 116 14.14 -0.36 7.20
N LEU A 117 14.12 -1.69 7.30
CA LEU A 117 13.53 -2.37 8.46
C LEU A 117 14.18 -1.95 9.78
N GLU A 118 15.46 -1.58 9.76
CA GLU A 118 16.20 -1.16 10.96
C GLU A 118 15.68 0.17 11.53
N ASP A 119 15.03 1.02 10.72
CA ASP A 119 14.50 2.32 11.14
C ASP A 119 13.43 2.18 12.23
N ILE A 120 12.61 1.13 12.13
CA ILE A 120 11.50 0.92 13.08
C ILE A 120 11.90 0.16 14.33
N LYS A 121 13.17 -0.25 14.46
CA LYS A 121 13.62 -1.13 15.56
C LYS A 121 13.41 -0.54 16.95
N ALA A 122 13.66 0.76 17.10
CA ALA A 122 13.54 1.46 18.37
C ALA A 122 12.08 1.80 18.71
N GLU A 123 11.30 2.23 17.72
CA GLU A 123 9.94 2.76 17.91
C GLU A 123 8.88 1.65 17.89
N MET A 124 9.05 0.65 17.03
CA MET A 124 8.11 -0.45 16.81
C MET A 124 8.81 -1.82 16.95
N PRO A 125 9.36 -2.15 18.15
CA PRO A 125 10.21 -3.33 18.33
C PRO A 125 9.46 -4.66 18.17
N GLN A 126 8.13 -4.69 18.31
CA GLN A 126 7.35 -5.91 18.11
C GLN A 126 7.22 -6.22 16.62
N GLU A 127 6.86 -5.21 15.84
CA GLU A 127 6.74 -5.26 14.38
C GLU A 127 8.10 -5.55 13.74
N TYR A 128 9.17 -4.90 14.21
CA TYR A 128 10.55 -5.23 13.80
C TYR A 128 10.87 -6.73 13.96
N ARG A 129 10.63 -7.30 15.15
CA ARG A 129 10.91 -8.72 15.41
C ARG A 129 10.06 -9.64 14.55
N ARG A 130 8.79 -9.29 14.34
CA ARG A 130 7.86 -10.05 13.49
C ARG A 130 8.39 -10.15 12.06
N ASN A 131 8.91 -9.05 11.53
CA ASN A 131 9.35 -8.94 10.14
C ASN A 131 10.72 -9.61 9.90
N LEU A 132 11.62 -9.54 10.89
CA LEU A 132 12.92 -10.24 10.84
C LEU A 132 12.76 -11.77 10.68
N LEU A 133 11.69 -12.33 11.24
CA LEU A 133 11.41 -13.77 11.19
C LEU A 133 10.80 -14.24 9.86
N ARG A 134 10.35 -13.33 8.98
CA ARG A 134 9.50 -13.67 7.83
C ARG A 134 10.05 -13.25 6.45
N SER A 135 11.22 -12.63 6.37
CA SER A 135 11.89 -12.27 5.10
C SER A 135 10.93 -11.65 4.07
N THR A 136 10.06 -10.75 4.54
CA THR A 136 9.03 -10.11 3.72
C THR A 136 9.41 -8.66 3.52
N ASP A 137 9.79 -8.29 2.29
CA ASP A 137 9.90 -6.90 1.82
C ASP A 137 8.48 -6.31 1.69
N TRP A 138 8.26 -5.11 2.21
CA TRP A 138 6.93 -4.51 2.42
C TRP A 138 6.68 -3.31 1.50
N TYR A 139 5.59 -3.35 0.74
CA TYR A 139 4.80 -2.17 0.37
C TYR A 139 3.35 -2.51 0.67
N LEU A 140 2.80 -1.93 1.73
CA LEU A 140 1.39 -2.11 2.08
C LEU A 140 0.56 -1.08 1.34
N VAL A 141 -0.33 -1.52 0.45
CA VAL A 141 -1.45 -0.71 -0.01
C VAL A 141 -2.64 -1.15 0.82
N ASP A 142 -3.05 -0.32 1.80
CA ASP A 142 -4.34 -0.48 2.45
C ASP A 142 -5.46 -0.18 1.43
N TYR A 143 -6.30 -1.18 1.15
CA TYR A 143 -7.58 -0.96 0.49
C TYR A 143 -8.70 -1.17 1.52
N GLN A 144 -9.22 -0.06 2.05
CA GLN A 144 -10.44 -0.09 2.84
C GLN A 144 -11.66 -0.24 1.93
N ALA A 145 -12.26 -1.43 1.92
CA ALA A 145 -13.60 -1.61 1.38
C ALA A 145 -14.59 -0.79 2.24
N ARG A 146 -15.06 0.35 1.71
CA ARG A 146 -16.18 1.10 2.33
C ARG A 146 -17.38 0.15 2.45
N GLY A 147 -17.76 -0.15 3.69
CA GLY A 147 -18.96 -0.93 4.01
C GLY A 147 -20.20 -0.46 3.24
N LYS A 148 -21.04 -1.44 2.87
CA LYS A 148 -22.28 -1.24 2.10
C LYS A 148 -23.07 -0.04 2.63
N ARG A 149 -23.39 0.92 1.73
CA ARG A 149 -24.40 1.96 2.00
C ARG A 149 -25.75 1.28 2.21
N THR A 150 -26.18 1.12 3.46
CA THR A 150 -27.61 0.95 3.76
C THR A 150 -28.25 2.32 3.65
N GLY A 151 -29.22 2.47 2.75
CA GLY A 151 -29.90 3.72 2.48
C GLY A 151 -30.55 4.33 3.71
N ASN A 152 -29.98 5.42 4.20
CA ASN A 152 -30.65 6.67 4.60
C ASN A 152 -29.60 7.57 5.26
N GLY A 153 -29.46 8.80 4.76
CA GLY A 153 -28.38 9.72 5.09
C GLY A 153 -28.20 10.03 6.58
N GLY A 154 -27.35 9.25 7.24
CA GLY A 154 -26.84 9.49 8.58
C GLY A 154 -25.30 9.53 8.54
N ARG A 155 -24.70 10.58 9.11
CA ARG A 155 -23.24 10.67 9.31
C ARG A 155 -22.77 9.45 10.10
N CYS A 156 -21.81 8.69 9.57
CA CYS A 156 -21.03 7.77 10.38
C CYS A 156 -19.98 8.58 11.15
N LYS A 157 -20.13 8.65 12.47
CA LYS A 157 -19.05 8.95 13.41
C LYS A 157 -18.31 7.64 13.67
N TYR A 158 -16.99 7.66 13.75
CA TYR A 158 -16.26 6.80 14.66
C TYR A 158 -15.22 7.65 15.42
N ALA A 159 -15.10 7.31 16.70
CA ALA A 159 -14.33 7.97 17.73
C ALA A 159 -12.85 7.58 17.68
#